data_AF-A0A1F7VBT4-F1
#
_entry.id   AF-A0A1F7VBT4-F1
#
_cell.length_a   1.000
_cell.length_b   1.000
_cell.length_c   1.000
_cell.angle_alpha   90.00
_cell.angle_beta   90.00
_cell.angle_gamma   90.00
#
_symmetry.space_group_name_H-M   'P 1'
#
loop_
_entity.id
_entity.type
_entity.pdbx_description
1 polymer ?
#
loop_
_entity_poly.entity_id
_entity_poly.type
_entity_poly.pdbx_seq_one_letter_code
_entity_poly.pdbx_strand_id
1 'polypeptide(L)'
;MTRDDLFQYIYPSLDELQRVGVTGLFLGYYFKWDQRAQVEKMKEYGFEVRDDGPIEGTYTNYENLDDHTVGLHDYLKFTKYGFGRATDHACLDIRNGRITREEGLRLVNMYDGKYPYYGVKMFSEYSGMTKAEIDAIIDQFTNKLIFKTDDRGNVIKDIAGNLVMRYARE
;
A
#
# COMPACT_ATOMS: atom_id res chain seq x y z
N MET A 1 2.78 -33.86 -0.50
CA MET A 1 3.18 -32.85 -1.50
C MET A 1 4.36 -33.41 -2.26
N THR A 2 4.17 -33.69 -3.54
CA THR A 2 5.14 -34.24 -4.48
C THR A 2 5.70 -33.12 -5.36
N ARG A 3 6.70 -33.44 -6.20
CA ARG A 3 7.22 -32.48 -7.19
C ARG A 3 6.13 -32.05 -8.18
N ASP A 4 5.23 -32.96 -8.54
CA ASP A 4 4.16 -32.68 -9.50
C ASP A 4 3.13 -31.72 -8.91
N ASP A 5 2.88 -31.81 -7.60
CA ASP A 5 2.03 -30.84 -6.87
C ASP A 5 2.63 -29.42 -6.90
N LEU A 6 3.93 -29.26 -7.17
CA LEU A 6 4.64 -27.99 -7.21
C LEU A 6 5.05 -27.53 -8.62
N PHE A 7 4.73 -28.29 -9.67
CA PHE A 7 5.26 -28.06 -11.02
C PHE A 7 5.07 -26.62 -11.52
N GLN A 8 3.93 -25.99 -11.20
CA GLN A 8 3.62 -24.61 -11.60
C GLN A 8 4.51 -23.54 -10.93
N TYR A 9 5.16 -23.87 -9.82
CA TYR A 9 6.08 -23.00 -9.10
C TYR A 9 7.55 -23.23 -9.49
N ILE A 10 7.81 -24.23 -10.34
CA ILE A 10 9.16 -24.54 -10.82
C ILE A 10 9.35 -23.80 -12.14
N TYR A 11 10.16 -22.75 -12.11
CA TYR A 11 10.54 -22.05 -13.33
C TYR A 11 11.39 -22.96 -14.22
N PRO A 12 11.13 -23.01 -15.55
CA PRO A 12 11.94 -23.82 -16.46
C PRO A 12 13.40 -23.38 -16.43
N SER A 13 14.32 -24.34 -16.61
CA SER A 13 15.74 -24.02 -16.76
C SER A 13 15.99 -23.25 -18.07
N LEU A 14 17.13 -22.55 -18.13
CA LEU A 14 17.52 -21.80 -19.33
C LEU A 14 17.57 -22.71 -20.57
N ASP A 15 18.11 -23.93 -20.43
CA ASP A 15 18.19 -24.91 -21.53
C ASP A 15 16.81 -25.33 -22.03
N GLU A 16 15.84 -25.51 -21.12
CA GLU A 16 14.47 -25.84 -21.48
C GLU A 16 13.79 -24.70 -22.24
N LEU A 17 14.01 -23.45 -21.82
CA LEU A 17 13.49 -22.26 -22.51
C LEU A 17 14.11 -22.11 -23.90
N GLN A 18 15.43 -22.29 -24.02
CA GLN A 18 16.15 -22.22 -25.29
C GLN A 18 15.70 -23.31 -26.26
N ARG A 19 15.49 -24.55 -25.76
CA ARG A 19 15.04 -25.69 -26.57
C ARG A 19 13.73 -25.40 -27.30
N VAL A 20 12.80 -24.67 -26.68
CA VAL A 20 11.50 -24.32 -27.28
C VAL A 20 11.47 -22.91 -27.86
N GLY A 21 12.61 -22.20 -27.88
CA GLY A 21 12.73 -20.86 -28.45
C GLY A 21 12.03 -19.75 -27.65
N VAL A 22 11.79 -19.94 -26.36
CA VAL A 22 11.16 -18.92 -25.50
C VAL A 22 12.18 -17.83 -25.16
N THR A 23 11.80 -16.57 -25.36
CA THR A 23 12.60 -15.40 -24.99
C THR A 23 11.86 -14.58 -23.93
N GLY A 24 12.49 -14.37 -22.78
CA GLY A 24 11.99 -13.48 -21.74
C GLY A 24 12.32 -12.02 -22.08
N LEU A 25 11.30 -11.18 -22.26
CA LEU A 25 11.48 -9.74 -22.49
C LEU A 25 11.03 -8.96 -21.25
N PHE A 26 11.91 -8.12 -20.72
CA PHE A 26 11.55 -7.19 -19.65
C PHE A 26 10.97 -5.92 -20.25
N LEU A 27 9.63 -5.85 -20.31
CA LEU A 27 8.90 -4.75 -20.96
C LEU A 27 9.25 -3.36 -20.40
N GLY A 28 9.65 -3.28 -19.14
CA GLY A 28 10.07 -2.01 -18.50
C GLY A 28 11.28 -1.34 -19.14
N TYR A 29 12.06 -2.04 -19.98
CA TYR A 29 13.13 -1.43 -20.77
C TYR A 29 12.64 -0.72 -22.02
N TYR A 30 11.47 -1.11 -22.54
CA TYR A 30 10.92 -0.58 -23.78
C TYR A 30 9.78 0.41 -23.53
N PHE A 31 9.05 0.23 -22.43
CA PHE A 31 7.91 1.06 -22.08
C PHE A 31 8.14 1.72 -20.73
N LYS A 32 7.95 3.04 -20.69
CA LYS A 32 7.89 3.78 -19.44
C LYS A 32 6.64 3.33 -18.68
N TRP A 33 6.84 2.78 -17.48
CA TRP A 33 5.73 2.45 -16.60
C TRP A 33 5.11 3.73 -16.01
N ASP A 34 3.89 4.04 -16.41
CA ASP A 34 3.15 5.23 -15.98
C ASP A 34 1.68 4.91 -15.69
N GLN A 35 1.33 4.76 -14.41
CA GLN A 35 -0.04 4.41 -13.99
C GLN A 35 -1.09 5.44 -14.46
N ARG A 36 -0.80 6.74 -14.42
CA ARG A 36 -1.81 7.77 -14.75
C ARG A 36 -2.17 7.73 -16.22
N ALA A 37 -1.18 7.57 -17.10
CA ALA A 37 -1.42 7.41 -18.53
C ALA A 37 -2.24 6.13 -18.83
N GLN A 38 -1.94 5.04 -18.12
CA GLN A 38 -2.70 3.79 -18.26
C GLN A 38 -4.15 3.95 -17.77
N VAL A 39 -4.37 4.61 -16.64
CA VAL A 39 -5.72 4.86 -16.11
C VAL A 39 -6.57 5.65 -17.10
N GLU A 40 -6.03 6.74 -17.66
CA GLU A 40 -6.75 7.52 -18.67
C GLU A 40 -7.07 6.70 -19.92
N LYS A 41 -6.13 5.86 -20.37
CA LYS A 41 -6.37 4.96 -21.50
C LYS A 41 -7.44 3.92 -21.19
N MET A 42 -7.42 3.34 -19.99
CA MET A 42 -8.37 2.30 -19.59
C MET A 42 -9.79 2.85 -19.41
N LYS A 43 -9.95 4.12 -19.03
CA LYS A 43 -11.27 4.79 -19.00
C LYS A 43 -11.95 4.80 -20.37
N GLU A 44 -11.19 4.93 -21.46
CA GLU A 44 -11.73 4.83 -22.83
C GLU A 44 -12.34 3.44 -23.12
N TYR A 45 -11.91 2.41 -22.39
CA TYR A 45 -12.41 1.03 -22.49
C TYR A 45 -13.40 0.65 -21.40
N GLY A 46 -13.92 1.64 -20.65
CA GLY A 46 -14.95 1.43 -19.62
C GLY A 46 -14.42 1.13 -18.22
N PHE A 47 -13.13 1.36 -17.94
CA PHE A 47 -12.64 1.33 -16.56
C PHE A 47 -13.15 2.52 -15.76
N GLU A 48 -13.77 2.26 -14.62
CA GLU A 48 -14.27 3.27 -13.70
C GLU A 48 -13.33 3.42 -12.52
N VAL A 49 -13.05 4.67 -12.16
CA VAL A 49 -12.32 5.01 -10.94
C VAL A 49 -13.31 5.37 -9.85
N ARG A 50 -12.86 5.31 -8.60
CA ARG A 50 -13.68 5.70 -7.45
C ARG A 50 -14.04 7.19 -7.53
N ASP A 51 -15.33 7.51 -7.44
CA ASP A 51 -15.87 8.87 -7.59
C ASP A 51 -16.13 9.57 -6.24
N ASP A 52 -16.22 8.81 -5.15
CA ASP A 52 -16.40 9.30 -3.77
C ASP A 52 -15.07 9.62 -3.05
N GLY A 53 -14.00 9.83 -3.81
CA GLY A 53 -12.72 10.35 -3.33
C GLY A 53 -11.56 9.35 -3.33
N PRO A 54 -10.47 9.66 -2.63
CA PRO A 54 -9.27 8.83 -2.64
C PRO A 54 -9.42 7.59 -1.75
N ILE A 55 -8.63 6.56 -2.03
CA ILE A 55 -8.55 5.34 -1.22
C ILE A 55 -7.86 5.67 0.12
N GLU A 56 -8.28 5.00 1.19
CA GLU A 56 -7.67 5.21 2.51
C GLU A 56 -6.15 5.06 2.48
N GLY A 57 -5.43 5.99 3.10
CA GLY A 57 -3.97 5.98 3.15
C GLY A 57 -3.26 6.55 1.93
N THR A 58 -3.99 7.08 0.94
CA THR A 58 -3.41 7.71 -0.26
C THR A 58 -4.25 8.88 -0.78
N TYR A 59 -3.72 9.63 -1.74
CA TYR A 59 -4.38 10.70 -2.48
C TYR A 59 -4.89 10.27 -3.87
N THR A 60 -4.81 8.97 -4.19
CA THR A 60 -5.22 8.39 -5.48
C THR A 60 -6.52 7.60 -5.33
N ASN A 61 -7.24 7.37 -6.44
CA ASN A 61 -8.59 6.79 -6.45
C ASN A 61 -8.79 5.68 -7.50
N TYR A 62 -7.70 5.10 -8.02
CA TYR A 62 -7.73 4.24 -9.21
C TYR A 62 -6.99 2.91 -9.07
N GLU A 63 -6.32 2.64 -7.95
CA GLU A 63 -5.58 1.38 -7.73
C GLU A 63 -6.31 0.48 -6.72
N ASN A 64 -6.18 -0.83 -6.81
CA ASN A 64 -6.70 -1.78 -5.79
C ASN A 64 -8.21 -1.62 -5.47
N LEU A 65 -9.03 -1.24 -6.47
CA LEU A 65 -10.46 -0.98 -6.28
C LEU A 65 -11.29 -2.24 -5.94
N ASP A 66 -10.72 -3.41 -6.20
CA ASP A 66 -11.28 -4.73 -5.98
C ASP A 66 -10.97 -5.32 -4.59
N ASP A 67 -10.15 -4.64 -3.78
CA ASP A 67 -9.76 -5.10 -2.44
C ASP A 67 -10.15 -4.09 -1.36
N HIS A 68 -11.11 -4.48 -0.53
CA HIS A 68 -11.59 -3.69 0.60
C HIS A 68 -10.55 -3.49 1.72
N THR A 69 -9.51 -4.32 1.77
CA THR A 69 -8.53 -4.35 2.86
C THR A 69 -7.22 -3.63 2.54
N VAL A 70 -7.07 -3.07 1.33
CA VAL A 70 -5.84 -2.39 0.91
C VAL A 70 -5.42 -1.26 1.87
N GLY A 71 -6.38 -0.46 2.35
CA GLY A 71 -6.11 0.61 3.31
C GLY A 71 -5.58 0.09 4.65
N LEU A 72 -6.10 -1.06 5.11
CA LEU A 72 -5.59 -1.73 6.30
C LEU A 72 -4.19 -2.29 6.06
N HIS A 73 -3.96 -2.98 4.94
CA HIS A 73 -2.63 -3.48 4.56
C HIS A 73 -1.58 -2.36 4.56
N ASP A 74 -1.88 -1.23 3.93
CA ASP A 74 -0.97 -0.10 3.84
C ASP A 74 -0.74 0.59 5.20
N TYR A 75 -1.75 0.60 6.07
CA TYR A 75 -1.60 1.06 7.45
C TYR A 75 -0.73 0.12 8.30
N LEU A 76 -0.82 -1.20 8.10
CA LEU A 76 0.07 -2.15 8.79
C LEU A 76 1.54 -1.97 8.36
N LYS A 77 1.79 -1.58 7.10
CA LYS A 77 3.13 -1.14 6.67
C LYS A 77 3.56 0.10 7.46
N PHE A 78 2.67 1.08 7.58
CA PHE A 78 2.93 2.32 8.31
C PHE A 78 3.26 2.06 9.79
N THR A 79 2.54 1.18 10.48
CA THR A 79 2.78 0.89 11.91
C THR A 79 4.16 0.27 12.18
N LYS A 80 4.80 -0.33 11.17
CA LYS A 80 6.14 -0.92 11.28
C LYS A 80 7.25 0.01 10.83
N TYR A 81 7.01 0.80 9.78
CA TYR A 81 8.08 1.52 9.07
C TYR A 81 7.91 3.04 9.03
N GLY A 82 6.76 3.59 9.42
CA GLY A 82 6.53 5.03 9.47
C GLY A 82 6.23 5.70 8.12
N PHE A 83 5.99 4.92 7.06
CA PHE A 83 5.50 5.40 5.77
C PHE A 83 4.44 4.44 5.20
N GLY A 84 3.51 4.99 4.43
CA GLY A 84 2.35 4.30 3.87
C GLY A 84 2.31 4.39 2.34
N ARG A 85 1.11 4.29 1.77
CA ARG A 85 0.90 4.32 0.31
C ARG A 85 1.06 5.71 -0.29
N ALA A 86 0.71 6.77 0.44
CA ALA A 86 0.89 8.12 -0.05
C ALA A 86 2.37 8.43 -0.30
N THR A 87 3.29 7.89 0.52
CA THR A 87 4.73 7.99 0.24
C THR A 87 5.11 7.30 -1.06
N ASP A 88 4.64 6.08 -1.29
CA ASP A 88 4.96 5.33 -2.52
C ASP A 88 4.49 6.10 -3.76
N HIS A 89 3.26 6.62 -3.75
CA HIS A 89 2.73 7.42 -4.84
C HIS A 89 3.44 8.76 -5.00
N ALA A 90 3.75 9.46 -3.91
CA ALA A 90 4.46 10.74 -3.97
C ALA A 90 5.85 10.54 -4.59
N CYS A 91 6.57 9.48 -4.21
CA CYS A 91 7.85 9.13 -4.83
C CYS A 91 7.72 8.85 -6.33
N LEU A 92 6.67 8.15 -6.76
CA LEU A 92 6.40 7.88 -8.17
C LEU A 92 6.08 9.17 -8.95
N ASP A 93 5.27 10.06 -8.38
CA ASP A 93 4.91 11.33 -9.01
C ASP A 93 6.10 12.30 -9.09
N ILE A 94 6.95 12.35 -8.06
CA ILE A 94 8.22 13.11 -8.09
C ILE A 94 9.13 12.55 -9.18
N ARG A 95 9.33 11.22 -9.23
CA ARG A 95 10.16 10.56 -10.25
C ARG A 95 9.66 10.85 -11.67
N ASN A 96 8.35 10.97 -11.84
CA ASN A 96 7.73 11.30 -13.11
C ASN A 96 7.67 12.81 -13.40
N GLY A 97 8.20 13.66 -12.52
CA GLY A 97 8.23 15.12 -12.69
C GLY A 97 6.86 15.78 -12.57
N ARG A 98 5.89 15.15 -11.90
CA ARG A 98 4.51 15.68 -11.76
C ARG A 98 4.34 16.60 -10.57
N ILE A 99 5.11 16.37 -9.51
CA ILE A 99 5.07 17.14 -8.27
C ILE A 99 6.48 17.41 -7.77
N THR A 100 6.65 18.48 -7.01
CA THR A 100 7.90 18.77 -6.30
C THR A 100 8.06 17.92 -5.04
N ARG A 101 9.26 17.94 -4.43
CA ARG A 101 9.50 17.25 -3.16
C ARG A 101 8.65 17.84 -2.03
N GLU A 102 8.45 19.15 -2.03
CA GLU A 102 7.63 19.86 -1.04
C GLU A 102 6.16 19.50 -1.19
N GLU A 103 5.67 19.40 -2.43
CA GLU A 103 4.32 18.90 -2.71
C GLU A 103 4.12 17.46 -2.23
N GLY A 104 5.09 16.59 -2.54
CA GLY A 104 5.08 15.20 -2.06
C GLY A 104 5.04 15.12 -0.53
N LEU A 105 5.84 15.93 0.17
CA LEU A 105 5.84 15.96 1.64
C LEU A 105 4.48 16.38 2.21
N ARG A 106 3.82 17.37 1.61
CA ARG A 106 2.48 17.81 2.02
C ARG A 106 1.47 16.68 1.88
N LEU A 107 1.49 15.96 0.75
CA LEU A 107 0.61 14.82 0.52
C LEU A 107 0.88 13.69 1.52
N VAL A 108 2.14 13.33 1.73
CA VAL A 108 2.52 12.30 2.70
C VAL A 108 2.03 12.66 4.09
N ASN A 109 2.24 13.89 4.56
CA ASN A 109 1.75 14.35 5.86
C ASN A 109 0.22 14.36 5.98
N MET A 110 -0.49 14.55 4.87
CA MET A 110 -1.95 14.56 4.84
C MET A 110 -2.54 13.14 4.90
N TYR A 111 -1.94 12.16 4.21
CA TYR A 111 -2.56 10.86 3.95
C TYR A 111 -1.90 9.67 4.67
N ASP A 112 -0.57 9.65 4.81
CA ASP A 112 0.10 8.50 5.43
C ASP A 112 -0.16 8.44 6.93
N GLY A 113 -0.53 7.25 7.41
CA GLY A 113 -0.78 6.98 8.82
C GLY A 113 -2.15 7.40 9.32
N LYS A 114 -3.04 7.82 8.41
CA LYS A 114 -4.47 7.94 8.74
C LYS A 114 -5.05 6.57 9.04
N TYR A 115 -5.78 6.47 10.15
CA TYR A 115 -6.38 5.22 10.58
C TYR A 115 -7.40 4.74 9.53
N PRO A 116 -7.31 3.49 9.04
CA PRO A 116 -8.14 2.97 7.94
C PRO A 116 -9.47 2.45 8.47
N TYR A 117 -10.44 3.35 8.66
CA TYR A 117 -11.74 3.01 9.24
C TYR A 117 -12.53 2.02 8.37
N TYR A 118 -12.54 2.24 7.06
CA TYR A 118 -13.21 1.35 6.11
C TYR A 118 -12.50 0.00 6.05
N GLY A 119 -11.17 -0.01 5.88
CA GLY A 119 -10.39 -1.25 5.83
C GLY A 119 -10.56 -2.10 7.10
N VAL A 120 -10.54 -1.48 8.28
CA VAL A 120 -10.77 -2.18 9.56
C VAL A 120 -12.19 -2.70 9.67
N LYS A 121 -13.20 -1.93 9.26
CA LYS A 121 -14.60 -2.37 9.26
C LYS A 121 -14.77 -3.61 8.37
N MET A 122 -14.27 -3.56 7.14
CA MET A 122 -14.40 -4.67 6.19
C MET A 122 -13.64 -5.92 6.67
N PHE A 123 -12.46 -5.75 7.26
CA PHE A 123 -11.73 -6.85 7.86
C PHE A 123 -12.43 -7.43 9.09
N SER A 124 -13.04 -6.60 9.92
CA SER A 124 -13.86 -7.04 11.07
C SER A 124 -15.05 -7.89 10.61
N GLU A 125 -15.77 -7.44 9.58
CA GLU A 125 -16.88 -8.19 8.97
C GLU A 125 -16.43 -9.53 8.37
N TYR A 126 -15.26 -9.56 7.72
CA TYR A 126 -14.70 -10.77 7.13
C TYR A 126 -14.19 -11.79 8.17
N SER A 127 -13.42 -11.32 9.16
CA SER A 127 -12.73 -12.18 10.12
C SER A 127 -13.57 -12.56 11.34
N GLY A 128 -14.63 -11.80 11.62
CA GLY A 128 -15.41 -11.91 12.86
C GLY A 128 -14.73 -11.28 14.08
N MET A 129 -13.54 -10.67 13.93
CA MET A 129 -12.86 -9.97 15.01
C MET A 129 -13.51 -8.63 15.28
N THR A 130 -13.58 -8.24 16.55
CA THR A 130 -13.99 -6.89 16.94
C THR A 130 -12.90 -5.87 16.62
N LYS A 131 -13.29 -4.60 16.44
CA LYS A 131 -12.34 -3.49 16.28
C LYS A 131 -11.29 -3.45 17.41
N ALA A 132 -11.71 -3.72 18.66
CA ALA A 132 -10.82 -3.68 19.81
C ALA A 132 -9.74 -4.77 19.75
N GLU A 133 -10.09 -5.98 19.29
CA GLU A 133 -9.11 -7.06 19.07
C GLU A 133 -8.14 -6.72 17.95
N ILE A 134 -8.65 -6.18 16.84
CA ILE A 134 -7.82 -5.72 15.72
C ILE A 134 -6.83 -4.65 16.19
N ASP A 135 -7.33 -3.62 16.89
CA ASP A 135 -6.51 -2.54 17.43
C ASP A 135 -5.45 -3.05 18.41
N ALA A 136 -5.80 -3.98 19.29
CA ALA A 136 -4.86 -4.55 20.25
C ALA A 136 -3.70 -5.29 19.55
N ILE A 137 -3.98 -6.03 18.48
CA ILE A 137 -2.95 -6.70 17.67
C ILE A 137 -2.09 -5.68 16.94
N ILE A 138 -2.70 -4.66 16.32
CA ILE A 138 -1.95 -3.60 15.64
C ILE A 138 -1.00 -2.91 16.64
N ASP A 139 -1.48 -2.55 17.82
CA ASP A 139 -0.71 -1.85 18.84
C ASP A 139 0.43 -2.72 19.38
N GLN A 140 0.22 -4.04 19.50
CA GLN A 140 1.26 -5.00 19.89
C GLN A 140 2.42 -5.04 18.88
N PHE A 141 2.13 -5.00 17.58
CA PHE A 141 3.14 -5.07 16.52
C PHE A 141 3.63 -3.69 16.03
N THR A 142 3.08 -2.60 16.58
CA THR A 142 3.50 -1.24 16.23
C THR A 142 4.92 -0.97 16.74
N ASN A 143 5.76 -0.43 15.86
CA ASN A 143 7.14 -0.14 16.18
C ASN A 143 7.27 1.07 17.11
N LYS A 144 7.55 0.79 18.39
CA LYS A 144 7.63 1.79 19.46
C LYS A 144 8.84 2.72 19.37
N LEU A 145 9.80 2.45 18.47
CA LEU A 145 10.94 3.33 18.20
C LEU A 145 10.57 4.51 17.30
N ILE A 146 9.54 4.35 16.46
CA ILE A 146 9.09 5.38 15.51
C ILE A 146 7.84 6.12 15.99
N PHE A 147 7.03 5.50 16.86
CA PHE A 147 5.80 6.09 17.42
C PHE A 147 5.92 6.39 18.91
N LYS A 148 5.24 7.46 19.36
CA LYS A 148 5.24 7.89 20.76
C LYS A 148 4.52 6.86 21.61
N THR A 149 5.01 6.68 22.83
CA THR A 149 4.39 5.82 23.84
C THR A 149 4.17 6.57 25.13
N ASP A 150 3.19 6.14 25.92
CA ASP A 150 3.02 6.58 27.31
C ASP A 150 4.09 5.97 28.24
N ASP A 151 4.04 6.32 29.52
CA ASP A 151 4.95 5.83 30.56
C ASP A 151 4.86 4.30 30.80
N ARG A 152 3.79 3.67 30.30
CA ARG A 152 3.54 2.22 30.40
C ARG A 152 3.95 1.48 29.11
N GLY A 153 4.44 2.19 28.10
CA GLY A 153 4.85 1.62 26.82
C GLY A 153 3.70 1.31 25.85
N ASN A 154 2.51 1.88 26.08
CA ASN A 154 1.39 1.82 25.13
C ASN A 154 1.56 2.91 24.07
N VAL A 155 1.20 2.62 22.83
CA VAL A 155 1.28 3.58 21.73
C VAL A 155 0.25 4.71 21.91
N ILE A 156 0.67 5.95 21.63
CA ILE A 156 -0.19 7.13 21.73
C ILE A 156 -0.87 7.38 20.37
N LYS A 157 -2.19 7.58 20.40
CA LYS A 157 -3.02 7.94 19.25
C LYS A 157 -3.64 9.33 19.44
N ASP A 158 -3.88 10.04 18.34
CA ASP A 158 -4.62 11.31 18.35
C ASP A 158 -6.14 11.07 18.48
N ILE A 159 -6.92 12.15 18.52
CA ILE A 159 -8.40 12.10 18.64
C ILE A 159 -9.07 11.36 17.46
N ALA A 160 -8.38 11.24 16.33
CA ALA A 160 -8.85 10.55 15.13
C ALA A 160 -8.26 9.13 15.03
N GLY A 161 -7.63 8.62 16.10
CA GLY A 161 -7.08 7.27 16.15
C GLY A 161 -5.75 7.07 15.43
N ASN A 162 -5.12 8.14 14.93
CA ASN A 162 -3.86 8.03 14.20
C ASN A 162 -2.68 7.90 15.17
N LEU A 163 -1.71 7.06 14.85
CA LEU A 163 -0.49 6.93 15.65
C LEU A 163 0.32 8.23 15.59
N VAL A 164 0.82 8.66 16.76
CA VAL A 164 1.64 9.88 16.84
C VAL A 164 3.12 9.54 16.63
N MET A 165 3.71 10.04 15.54
CA MET A 165 5.13 9.87 15.25
C MET A 165 6.02 10.50 16.34
N ARG A 166 7.14 9.86 16.68
CA ARG A 166 8.19 10.43 17.57
C ARG A 166 8.93 11.58 16.90
N TYR A 167 9.18 11.45 15.60
CA TYR A 167 9.97 12.40 14.81
C TYR A 167 9.09 13.02 13.74
N ALA A 168 9.31 14.31 13.45
CA ALA A 168 8.64 14.97 12.34
C ALA A 168 9.15 14.39 11.00
N ARG A 169 8.30 14.43 9.98
CA ARG A 169 8.73 14.10 8.61
C ARG A 169 9.32 15.35 7.97
N GLU A 170 10.51 15.22 7.40
CA GLU A 170 11.25 16.25 6.66
C GLU A 170 11.26 15.92 5.16
#